data_AF-A0A4Q3J2X4-F1
#
_entry.id   AF-A0A4Q3J2X4-F1
#
_cell.length_a   1.000
_cell.length_b   1.000
_cell.length_c   1.000
_cell.angle_alpha   90.00
_cell.angle_beta   90.00
_cell.angle_gamma   90.00
#
_symmetry.space_group_name_H-M   'P 1'
#
loop_
_entity.id
_entity.type
_entity.pdbx_description
1 polymer ?
#
loop_
_entity_poly.entity_id
_entity_poly.type
_entity_poly.pdbx_seq_one_letter_code
_entity_poly.pdbx_strand_id
1 'polypeptide(L)'
;MSVRPSELSRRPVRLDLADPRGDVLADVLSLGLLHNVLYKQIEARAPWGLAMGGRDRAMLYLVARGTARLEVEGEPARVLGAGHVALVPRGVGHVLRDAPTTVPAAVCDGTRRATSATRRIGGRGAPTTLLAARGTPRAASSS
;
A
#
# COMPACT_ATOMS: atom_id res chain seq x y z
N MET A 1 12.63 -17.73 -10.90
CA MET A 1 11.25 -18.16 -10.57
C MET A 1 10.33 -16.96 -10.72
N SER A 2 9.44 -16.98 -11.71
CA SER A 2 8.58 -15.83 -12.06
C SER A 2 7.23 -15.99 -11.35
N VAL A 3 6.98 -15.19 -10.32
CA VAL A 3 5.68 -15.16 -9.65
C VAL A 3 4.73 -14.33 -10.49
N ARG A 4 3.64 -14.96 -10.97
CA ARG A 4 2.62 -14.28 -11.79
C ARG A 4 1.92 -13.18 -10.95
N PRO A 5 1.67 -11.98 -11.51
CA PRO A 5 1.04 -10.88 -10.76
C PRO A 5 -0.33 -11.21 -10.14
N SER A 6 -1.07 -12.16 -10.70
CA SER A 6 -2.38 -12.62 -10.21
C SER A 6 -2.32 -13.44 -8.92
N GLU A 7 -1.17 -14.04 -8.59
CA GLU A 7 -0.98 -14.78 -7.34
C GLU A 7 -0.70 -13.85 -6.14
N LEU A 8 -0.16 -12.66 -6.40
CA LEU A 8 0.11 -11.61 -5.38
C LEU A 8 -1.18 -11.00 -4.78
N SER A 9 -2.31 -11.17 -5.46
CA SER A 9 -3.62 -10.75 -4.95
C SER A 9 -4.18 -11.72 -3.90
N ARG A 10 -3.73 -12.98 -3.88
CA ARG A 10 -4.35 -14.05 -3.09
C ARG A 10 -3.63 -14.34 -1.78
N ARG A 11 -2.34 -14.00 -1.69
CA ARG A 11 -1.51 -14.16 -0.49
C ARG A 11 -0.57 -12.98 -0.35
N PRO A 12 -0.50 -12.31 0.82
CA PRO A 12 0.54 -11.32 1.06
C PRO A 12 1.89 -12.02 0.93
N VAL A 13 2.72 -11.54 0.00
CA VAL A 13 4.08 -12.06 -0.18
C VAL A 13 4.99 -11.24 0.71
N ARG A 14 5.71 -11.92 1.60
CA ARG A 14 6.85 -11.33 2.30
C ARG A 14 7.99 -11.24 1.30
N LEU A 15 8.42 -10.02 0.97
CA LEU A 15 9.68 -9.82 0.26
C LEU A 15 10.80 -9.93 1.30
N ASP A 16 11.65 -10.96 1.19
CA ASP A 16 12.79 -11.14 2.09
C ASP A 16 13.94 -10.24 1.66
N LEU A 17 13.81 -8.96 1.98
CA LEU A 17 14.85 -7.96 1.89
C LEU A 17 15.22 -7.62 3.34
N ALA A 18 16.30 -8.24 3.84
CA ALA A 18 16.69 -8.13 5.23
C ALA A 18 17.14 -6.70 5.55
N ASP A 19 16.27 -5.94 6.23
CA ASP A 19 16.63 -4.70 6.90
C ASP A 19 16.01 -4.68 8.30
N PRO A 20 16.82 -4.59 9.38
CA PRO A 20 16.33 -4.54 10.75
C PRO A 20 15.47 -3.30 11.08
N ARG A 21 15.31 -2.33 10.16
CA ARG A 21 14.53 -1.09 10.39
C ARG A 21 13.34 -0.86 9.45
N GLY A 22 13.23 -1.60 8.35
CA GLY A 22 12.11 -1.52 7.40
C GLY A 22 12.21 -0.37 6.38
N ASP A 23 13.30 0.40 6.43
CA ASP A 23 13.52 1.61 5.62
C ASP A 23 14.22 1.27 4.30
N VAL A 24 15.15 0.30 4.27
CA VAL A 24 15.88 -0.10 3.04
C VAL A 24 14.94 -0.68 1.99
N LEU A 25 13.90 -1.41 2.39
CA LEU A 25 12.90 -1.91 1.45
C LEU A 25 12.09 -0.76 0.83
N ALA A 26 11.76 0.25 1.65
CA ALA A 26 11.10 1.45 1.18
C ALA A 26 12.03 2.26 0.26
N ASP A 27 13.30 2.38 0.61
CA ASP A 27 14.34 3.04 -0.18
C ASP A 27 14.62 2.30 -1.48
N VAL A 28 14.67 0.98 -1.51
CA VAL A 28 14.88 0.20 -2.74
C VAL A 28 13.68 0.30 -3.69
N LEU A 29 12.46 0.29 -3.15
CA LEU A 29 11.26 0.61 -3.94
C LEU A 29 11.25 2.08 -4.39
N SER A 30 11.88 2.98 -3.62
CA SER A 30 12.05 4.39 -3.95
C SER A 30 13.12 4.67 -5.00
N LEU A 31 14.18 3.86 -5.02
CA LEU A 31 15.43 4.15 -5.73
C LEU A 31 15.62 3.37 -7.03
N GLY A 32 14.98 2.21 -7.24
CA GLY A 32 15.39 1.37 -8.38
C GLY A 32 14.36 0.45 -9.05
N LEU A 33 13.36 -0.09 -8.36
CA LEU A 33 12.59 -1.20 -8.96
C LEU A 33 11.33 -0.80 -9.72
N LEU A 34 10.93 0.48 -9.68
CA LEU A 34 9.73 0.95 -10.35
C LEU A 34 9.93 2.33 -10.98
N HIS A 35 10.79 2.42 -11.99
CA HIS A 35 11.02 3.67 -12.76
C HIS A 35 9.71 4.32 -13.29
N ASN A 36 8.58 3.59 -13.29
CA ASN A 36 7.28 4.06 -13.75
C ASN A 36 6.15 4.07 -12.70
N VAL A 37 6.37 3.65 -11.44
CA VAL A 37 5.28 3.66 -10.43
C VAL A 37 5.41 4.86 -9.51
N LEU A 38 4.47 5.80 -9.61
CA LEU A 38 4.30 6.81 -8.59
C LEU A 38 3.79 6.16 -7.29
N TYR A 39 4.63 6.19 -6.26
CA TYR A 39 4.26 5.78 -4.91
C TYR A 39 4.18 7.00 -3.98
N LYS A 40 3.42 6.85 -2.88
CA LYS A 40 3.38 7.81 -1.78
C LYS A 40 3.75 7.11 -0.50
N GLN A 41 4.70 7.68 0.23
CA GLN A 41 4.97 7.30 1.61
C GLN A 41 3.93 7.93 2.54
N ILE A 42 3.36 7.11 3.42
CA ILE A 42 2.39 7.49 4.42
C ILE A 42 2.93 7.09 5.79
N GLU A 43 3.09 8.08 6.67
CA GLU A 43 3.33 7.89 8.10
C GLU A 43 2.00 8.03 8.84
N ALA A 44 1.43 6.92 9.27
CA ALA A 44 0.15 6.88 9.95
C ALA A 44 0.36 6.58 11.44
N ARG A 45 -0.34 7.29 12.34
CA ARG A 45 -0.28 7.01 13.78
C ARG A 45 -1.67 6.69 14.31
N ALA A 46 -1.77 5.66 15.16
CA ALA A 46 -3.06 5.24 15.70
C ALA A 46 -3.74 6.40 16.49
N PRO A 47 -5.09 6.52 16.42
CA PRO A 47 -5.96 5.81 15.50
C PRO A 47 -5.83 6.36 14.06
N TRP A 48 -5.89 5.48 13.06
CA TRP A 48 -5.93 5.88 11.65
C TRP A 48 -6.71 4.90 10.78
N GLY A 49 -7.42 5.44 9.80
CA GLY A 49 -8.10 4.64 8.78
C GLY A 49 -8.27 5.41 7.49
N LEU A 50 -8.11 4.71 6.37
CA LEU A 50 -8.20 5.23 5.01
C LEU A 50 -9.21 4.38 4.24
N ALA A 51 -10.30 4.99 3.80
CA ALA A 51 -11.26 4.38 2.90
C ALA A 51 -10.97 4.80 1.46
N MET A 52 -10.73 3.81 0.61
CA MET A 52 -10.47 3.97 -0.81
C MET A 52 -11.68 3.49 -1.59
N GLY A 53 -12.29 4.36 -2.40
CA GLY A 53 -13.21 3.92 -3.44
C GLY A 53 -12.49 3.08 -4.50
N GLY A 54 -13.25 2.34 -5.30
CA GLY A 54 -12.73 1.57 -6.44
C GLY A 54 -11.88 2.45 -7.35
N ARG A 55 -10.63 2.03 -7.60
CA ARG A 55 -9.67 2.80 -8.41
C ARG A 55 -9.59 2.25 -9.83
N ASP A 56 -9.36 3.12 -10.81
CA ASP A 56 -9.15 2.73 -12.22
C ASP A 56 -7.94 1.80 -12.42
N ARG A 57 -7.04 1.75 -11.43
CA ARG A 57 -5.78 0.99 -11.42
C ARG A 57 -5.64 0.15 -10.16
N ALA A 58 -4.86 -0.91 -10.27
CA ALA A 58 -4.48 -1.71 -9.11
C ALA A 58 -3.66 -0.87 -8.12
N MET A 59 -3.87 -1.11 -6.84
CA MET A 59 -3.16 -0.47 -5.74
C MET A 59 -2.21 -1.48 -5.10
N LEU A 60 -0.95 -1.09 -4.93
CA LEU A 60 0.04 -1.86 -4.20
C LEU A 60 0.33 -1.19 -2.87
N TYR A 61 0.33 -1.97 -1.80
CA TYR A 61 0.65 -1.53 -0.45
C TYR A 61 1.81 -2.33 0.09
N LEU A 62 2.82 -1.64 0.60
CA LEU A 62 3.87 -2.22 1.44
C LEU A 62 3.75 -1.62 2.83
N VAL A 63 3.78 -2.47 3.87
CA VAL A 63 4.03 -2.03 5.25
C VAL A 63 5.54 -2.05 5.48
N ALA A 64 6.16 -0.88 5.57
CA ALA A 64 7.57 -0.76 5.93
C ALA A 64 7.78 -1.00 7.43
N ARG A 65 6.88 -0.44 8.26
CA ARG A 65 6.94 -0.56 9.72
C ARG A 65 5.54 -0.62 10.32
N GLY A 66 5.40 -1.37 11.42
CA GLY A 66 4.14 -1.49 12.16
C GLY A 66 3.20 -2.51 11.54
N THR A 67 1.90 -2.31 11.74
CA THR A 67 0.85 -3.18 11.21
C THR A 67 -0.26 -2.38 10.56
N ALA A 68 -0.91 -2.97 9.56
CA ALA A 68 -2.10 -2.43 8.92
C ALA A 68 -3.10 -3.56 8.69
N ARG A 69 -4.37 -3.28 8.95
CA ARG A 69 -5.48 -4.15 8.57
C ARG A 69 -6.00 -3.70 7.22
N LEU A 70 -6.00 -4.60 6.24
CA LEU A 70 -6.55 -4.39 4.90
C LEU A 70 -7.89 -5.14 4.78
N GLU A 71 -8.92 -4.43 4.38
CA GLU A 71 -10.26 -4.95 4.13
C GLU A 71 -10.64 -4.62 2.69
N VAL A 72 -10.79 -5.65 1.88
CA VAL A 72 -11.17 -5.54 0.47
C VAL A 72 -12.59 -6.05 0.35
N GLU A 73 -13.44 -5.36 -0.41
CA GLU A 73 -14.82 -5.78 -0.63
C GLU A 73 -14.87 -7.22 -1.18
N GLY A 74 -15.70 -8.07 -0.56
CA GLY A 74 -15.86 -9.47 -0.95
C GLY A 74 -14.77 -10.42 -0.46
N GLU A 75 -13.75 -9.95 0.27
CA GLU A 75 -12.63 -10.76 0.74
C GLU A 75 -12.49 -10.72 2.27
N PRO A 76 -11.97 -11.81 2.90
CA PRO A 76 -11.62 -11.78 4.31
C PRO A 76 -10.56 -10.71 4.62
N ALA A 77 -10.72 -10.02 5.75
CA ALA A 77 -9.76 -9.02 6.22
C ALA A 77 -8.39 -9.64 6.47
N ARG A 78 -7.32 -8.92 6.10
CA ARG A 78 -5.94 -9.37 6.22
C ARG A 78 -5.14 -8.41 7.09
N VAL A 79 -4.29 -8.96 7.96
CA VAL A 79 -3.34 -8.17 8.74
C VAL A 79 -1.99 -8.22 8.03
N LEU A 80 -1.48 -7.04 7.68
CA LEU A 80 -0.19 -6.82 7.05
C LEU A 80 0.78 -6.34 8.13
N GLY A 81 1.87 -7.07 8.33
CA GLY A 81 2.99 -6.64 9.17
C GLY A 81 4.13 -6.07 8.33
N ALA A 82 5.18 -5.58 9.00
CA ALA A 82 6.37 -5.08 8.32
C ALA A 82 6.92 -6.10 7.29
N GLY A 83 7.24 -5.60 6.09
CA GLY A 83 7.70 -6.38 4.94
C GLY A 83 6.59 -7.08 4.13
N HIS A 84 5.33 -7.05 4.57
CA HIS A 84 4.22 -7.60 3.79
C HIS A 84 3.79 -6.64 2.67
N VAL A 85 3.63 -7.22 1.48
CA VAL A 85 3.03 -6.54 0.33
C VAL A 85 1.62 -7.08 0.07
N ALA A 86 0.70 -6.18 -0.26
CA ALA A 86 -0.63 -6.51 -0.74
C ALA A 86 -0.94 -5.79 -2.05
N LEU A 87 -1.60 -6.50 -2.96
CA LEU A 87 -2.11 -5.97 -4.22
C LEU A 87 -3.63 -5.98 -4.19
N VAL A 88 -4.26 -4.81 -4.33
CA VAL A 88 -5.70 -4.69 -4.51
C VAL A 88 -5.99 -4.48 -6.00
N PRO A 89 -6.79 -5.35 -6.64
CA PRO A 89 -7.17 -5.21 -8.04
C PRO A 89 -7.88 -3.88 -8.33
N ARG A 90 -7.79 -3.42 -9.60
CA ARG A 90 -8.55 -2.24 -10.06
C ARG A 90 -10.06 -2.46 -9.89
N GLY A 91 -10.79 -1.38 -9.65
CA GLY A 91 -12.25 -1.34 -9.55
C GLY A 91 -12.80 -1.74 -8.19
N VAL A 92 -11.98 -2.29 -7.29
CA VAL A 92 -12.43 -2.78 -5.98
C VAL A 92 -12.15 -1.73 -4.90
N GLY A 93 -13.16 -1.42 -4.09
CA GLY A 93 -13.02 -0.56 -2.93
C GLY A 93 -12.36 -1.31 -1.76
N HIS A 94 -11.61 -0.58 -0.94
CA HIS A 94 -10.92 -1.18 0.20
C HIS A 94 -10.60 -0.17 1.30
N VAL A 95 -10.35 -0.69 2.49
CA VAL A 95 -9.99 0.08 3.69
C VAL A 95 -8.65 -0.39 4.22
N LEU A 96 -7.76 0.56 4.56
CA LEU A 96 -6.60 0.30 5.44
C LEU A 96 -6.82 0.99 6.78
N ARG A 97 -6.59 0.30 7.90
CA ARG A 97 -6.73 0.89 9.25
C ARG A 97 -5.84 0.22 10.28
N ASP A 98 -5.62 0.89 11.42
CA ASP A 98 -4.87 0.34 12.54
C ASP A 98 -5.65 -0.73 13.32
N ALA A 99 -6.96 -0.52 13.51
CA ALA A 99 -7.81 -1.40 14.28
C ALA A 99 -9.20 -1.59 13.63
N PRO A 100 -9.90 -2.72 13.90
CA PRO A 100 -11.24 -2.98 13.37
C PRO A 100 -12.32 -1.99 13.82
N THR A 101 -12.06 -1.24 14.89
CA THR A 101 -12.97 -0.23 15.44
C THR A 101 -12.68 1.18 14.96
N THR A 102 -11.53 1.41 14.31
CA THR A 102 -11.19 2.74 13.81
C THR A 102 -12.06 3.09 12.61
N VAL A 103 -12.73 4.24 12.70
CA VAL A 103 -13.56 4.80 11.62
C VAL A 103 -12.63 5.35 10.52
N PRO A 104 -12.72 4.85 9.27
CA PRO A 104 -11.83 5.29 8.21
C PRO A 104 -12.27 6.62 7.59
N ALA A 105 -11.30 7.46 7.26
CA ALA A 105 -11.54 8.70 6.51
C ALA A 105 -11.47 8.41 5.01
N ALA A 106 -12.43 8.95 4.24
CA ALA A 106 -12.44 8.83 2.78
C ALA A 106 -11.21 9.53 2.18
N VAL A 107 -10.51 8.83 1.28
CA VAL A 107 -9.38 9.39 0.56
C VAL A 107 -9.87 10.05 -0.73
N CYS A 108 -9.99 11.36 -0.70
CA CYS A 108 -10.25 12.16 -1.89
C CYS A 108 -9.00 12.23 -2.78
N ASP A 109 -9.20 12.13 -4.10
CA ASP A 109 -8.14 12.37 -5.07
C ASP A 109 -7.81 13.86 -5.12
N GLY A 110 -6.79 14.27 -4.38
CA GLY A 110 -6.20 15.60 -4.53
C GLY A 110 -5.43 15.75 -5.84
N THR A 111 -5.19 16.99 -6.26
CA THR A 111 -4.35 17.30 -7.43
C THR A 111 -2.99 16.59 -7.33
N ARG A 112 -2.63 15.91 -8.42
CA ARG A 112 -1.40 15.10 -8.53
C ARG A 112 -0.19 16.02 -8.41
N ARG A 113 0.33 16.17 -7.19
CA ARG A 113 1.56 16.90 -6.94
C ARG A 113 2.66 15.88 -6.67
N ALA A 114 3.67 15.87 -7.52
CA ALA A 114 4.91 15.12 -7.29
C ALA A 114 5.65 15.79 -6.14
N THR A 115 5.18 15.55 -4.91
CA THR A 115 5.90 15.99 -3.72
C THR A 115 6.55 14.75 -3.15
N SER A 116 7.87 14.80 -2.98
CA SER A 116 8.64 13.84 -2.19
C SER A 116 8.24 13.84 -0.70
N ALA A 117 7.37 14.76 -0.27
CA ALA A 117 6.93 14.87 1.10
C ALA A 117 6.06 13.68 1.53
N THR A 118 6.53 12.96 2.55
CA THR A 118 5.77 11.95 3.30
C THR A 118 4.44 12.52 3.80
N ARG A 119 3.34 11.82 3.53
CA ARG A 119 2.02 12.18 4.04
C ARG A 119 1.85 11.66 5.46
N ARG A 120 1.63 12.55 6.43
CA ARG A 120 1.34 12.19 7.82
C ARG A 120 -0.16 12.19 8.09
N ILE A 121 -0.68 11.16 8.76
CA ILE A 121 -2.11 11.03 9.10
C ILE A 121 -2.31 10.40 10.48
N GLY A 122 -3.54 10.52 10.99
CA GLY A 122 -3.97 9.85 12.23
C GLY A 122 -3.67 10.65 13.50
N GLY A 123 -3.58 9.93 14.61
CA GLY A 123 -3.40 10.48 15.96
C GLY A 123 -1.95 10.48 16.46
N ARG A 124 -1.78 10.18 17.76
CA ARG A 124 -0.48 10.20 18.46
C ARG A 124 0.02 8.82 18.91
N GLY A 125 -0.73 7.76 18.61
CA GLY A 125 -0.42 6.39 19.03
C GLY A 125 0.68 5.72 18.21
N ALA A 126 0.63 4.39 18.20
CA ALA A 126 1.61 3.54 17.53
C ALA A 126 1.75 3.93 16.04
N PRO A 127 2.98 4.09 15.54
CA PRO A 127 3.23 4.46 14.15
C PRO A 127 3.23 3.24 13.22
N THR A 128 2.68 3.44 12.03
CA THR A 128 2.73 2.55 10.87
C THR A 128 3.27 3.34 9.68
N THR A 129 4.29 2.82 9.00
CA THR A 129 4.82 3.40 7.75
C THR A 129 4.40 2.54 6.58
N LEU A 130 3.74 3.15 5.59
CA LEU A 130 3.18 2.49 4.42
C LEU A 130 3.69 3.13 3.15
N LEU A 131 4.00 2.32 2.13
CA LEU A 131 4.09 2.81 0.76
C LEU A 131 2.83 2.41 0.01
N ALA A 132 2.18 3.40 -0.61
CA ALA A 132 1.01 3.19 -1.46
C ALA A 132 1.36 3.56 -2.90
N ALA A 133 1.29 2.58 -3.79
CA ALA A 133 1.67 2.71 -5.20
C ALA A 133 0.47 2.43 -6.10
N ARG A 134 0.37 3.14 -7.23
CA ARG A 134 -0.61 2.85 -8.28
C ARG A 134 0.07 2.10 -9.41
N GLY A 135 -0.49 0.97 -9.84
CA GLY A 135 -0.02 0.30 -11.05
C GLY A 135 -0.08 1.23 -12.27
N THR A 136 0.91 1.14 -13.16
CA THR A 136 0.80 1.73 -14.49
C THR A 136 -0.03 0.82 -15.39
N PRO A 137 -0.71 1.36 -16.42
CA PRO A 137 -1.28 0.51 -17.44
C PRO A 137 -0.08 -0.16 -18.11
N ARG A 138 -0.11 -1.48 -18.25
CA ARG A 138 0.83 -2.12 -19.17
C ARG A 138 0.45 -1.59 -20.56
N ALA A 139 1.35 -0.88 -21.23
CA ALA A 139 1.17 -0.62 -22.65
C ALA A 139 0.96 -1.99 -23.30
N ALA A 140 -0.19 -2.20 -23.93
CA ALA A 140 -0.42 -3.40 -24.70
C ALA A 140 0.60 -3.36 -25.83
N SER A 141 1.67 -4.14 -25.71
CA SER A 141 2.52 -4.47 -26.84
C SER A 141 1.68 -5.36 -27.76
N SER A 142 1.09 -4.74 -28.77
CA SER A 142 0.54 -5.42 -29.93
C SER A 142 1.69 -5.84 -30.84
N SER A 143 1.93 -7.14 -30.96
CA SER A 143 2.52 -7.78 -32.14
C SER A 143 2.05 -9.23 -32.14
#